data_AF-A0A5N8YPT7-F1
#
_entry.id   AF-A0A5N8YPT7-F1
#
_cell.length_a   1.000
_cell.length_b   1.000
_cell.length_c   1.000
_cell.angle_alpha   90.00
_cell.angle_beta   90.00
_cell.angle_gamma   90.00
#
_symmetry.space_group_name_H-M   'P 1'
#
loop_
_entity.id
_entity.type
_entity.pdbx_description
1 polymer ?
#
loop_
_entity_poly.entity_id
_entity_poly.type
_entity_poly.pdbx_seq_one_letter_code
_entity_poly.pdbx_strand_id
1 'polypeptide(L)'
;MSYRNYSDIHQILEPLKDYRSFEDAEPDLPENGIYFYYTKGERFKTLLDDNRRSSPRITRVGIATADGNLPERIKTHYRAYGSSIFRDHIERALKKRYKIRLDTQPKRRSADWWQGEITKYLEQNCWFKVVETGSADEANSWETSLLATLAPYSYQFCSSSWLGRWWKGTKSDRISEYGMWNIQKILQFDEEFDDSRLSSFNDLIRNQ
;
A
#
# COMPACT_ATOMS: atom_id res chain seq x y z
N MET A 1 7.47 15.25 12.32
CA MET A 1 6.41 14.96 11.32
C MET A 1 5.08 15.55 11.75
N SER A 2 4.32 16.11 10.81
CA SER A 2 3.01 16.70 11.07
C SER A 2 1.91 15.86 10.43
N TYR A 3 0.77 15.73 11.12
CA TYR A 3 -0.46 15.17 10.57
C TYR A 3 -0.92 15.90 9.29
N ARG A 4 -0.49 17.16 9.11
CA ARG A 4 -0.67 17.94 7.88
C ARG A 4 -0.10 17.21 6.66
N ASN A 5 1.18 16.82 6.69
CA ASN A 5 1.84 16.19 5.53
C ASN A 5 1.21 14.82 5.21
N TYR A 6 0.75 14.09 6.24
CA TYR A 6 -0.05 12.88 6.04
C TYR A 6 -1.31 13.18 5.22
N SER A 7 -2.08 14.20 5.59
CA SER A 7 -3.28 14.62 4.86
C SER A 7 -2.95 15.10 3.45
N ASP A 8 -1.95 15.96 3.30
CA ASP A 8 -1.60 16.61 2.04
C ASP A 8 -1.16 15.59 0.98
N ILE A 9 -0.38 14.57 1.35
CA ILE A 9 -0.01 13.46 0.44
C ILE A 9 -1.27 12.78 -0.12
N HIS A 10 -2.27 12.52 0.71
CA HIS A 10 -3.52 11.89 0.24
C HIS A 10 -4.33 12.81 -0.67
N GLN A 11 -4.30 14.12 -0.42
CA GLN A 11 -5.00 15.11 -1.26
C GLN A 11 -4.31 15.26 -2.62
N ILE A 12 -2.98 15.34 -2.64
CA ILE A 12 -2.18 15.44 -3.87
C ILE A 12 -2.44 14.22 -4.78
N LEU A 13 -2.57 13.03 -4.20
CA LEU A 13 -2.85 11.81 -4.95
C LEU A 13 -4.33 11.67 -5.37
N GLU A 14 -5.24 12.49 -4.87
CA GLU A 14 -6.69 12.35 -5.11
C GLU A 14 -7.08 12.39 -6.60
N PRO A 15 -6.54 13.28 -7.45
CA PRO A 15 -6.92 13.39 -8.86
C PRO A 15 -6.49 12.19 -9.73
N LEU A 16 -5.52 11.40 -9.28
CA LEU A 16 -4.98 10.28 -10.06
C LEU A 16 -6.02 9.17 -10.29
N LYS A 17 -5.92 8.50 -11.44
CA LYS A 17 -6.78 7.37 -11.83
C LYS A 17 -6.65 6.20 -10.85
N ASP A 18 -7.80 5.63 -10.47
CA ASP A 18 -7.87 4.41 -9.68
C ASP A 18 -7.84 3.17 -10.60
N TYR A 19 -6.92 2.24 -10.32
CA TYR A 19 -6.81 0.95 -11.00
C TYR A 19 -7.25 -0.19 -10.07
N ARG A 20 -8.08 -1.10 -10.57
CA ARG A 20 -8.63 -2.22 -9.78
C ARG A 20 -7.98 -3.57 -10.12
N SER A 21 -7.54 -3.73 -11.36
CA SER A 21 -6.84 -4.92 -11.84
C SER A 21 -5.52 -4.55 -12.51
N PHE A 22 -4.70 -5.55 -12.80
CA PHE A 22 -3.51 -5.34 -13.64
C PHE A 22 -3.91 -4.99 -15.07
N GLU A 23 -4.93 -5.67 -15.62
CA GLU A 23 -5.37 -5.50 -17.00
C GLU A 23 -5.93 -4.09 -17.26
N ASP A 24 -6.59 -3.48 -16.28
CA ASP A 24 -7.06 -2.09 -16.39
C ASP A 24 -5.92 -1.07 -16.35
N ALA A 25 -4.78 -1.44 -15.75
CA ALA A 25 -3.65 -0.57 -15.53
C ALA A 25 -2.58 -0.70 -16.61
N GLU A 26 -2.36 -1.91 -17.14
CA GLU A 26 -1.26 -2.26 -18.04
C GLU A 26 -1.01 -1.25 -19.18
N PRO A 27 -2.04 -0.70 -19.86
CA PRO A 27 -1.83 0.30 -20.91
C PRO A 27 -1.24 1.64 -20.44
N ASP A 28 -1.44 1.97 -19.16
CA ASP A 28 -1.11 3.26 -18.55
C ASP A 28 0.06 3.14 -17.56
N LEU A 29 0.65 1.95 -17.38
CA LEU A 29 1.74 1.77 -16.41
C LEU A 29 3.06 2.34 -16.97
N PRO A 30 3.71 3.29 -16.27
CA PRO A 30 5.04 3.74 -16.65
C PRO A 30 6.08 2.65 -16.38
N GLU A 31 7.24 2.79 -17.04
CA GLU A 31 8.39 1.92 -16.84
C GLU A 31 8.93 1.98 -15.39
N ASN A 32 8.94 3.19 -14.84
CA ASN A 32 9.42 3.53 -13.51
C ASN A 32 8.34 4.30 -12.74
N GLY A 33 8.26 4.07 -11.43
CA GLY A 33 7.29 4.80 -10.63
C GLY A 33 6.98 4.18 -9.28
N ILE A 34 6.01 4.80 -8.62
CA ILE A 34 5.54 4.49 -7.28
C ILE A 34 4.07 4.09 -7.38
N TYR A 35 3.69 2.99 -6.75
CA TYR A 35 2.30 2.58 -6.62
C TYR A 35 1.79 2.72 -5.17
N PHE A 36 0.54 3.13 -5.05
CA PHE A 36 -0.15 3.36 -3.78
C PHE A 36 -1.37 2.47 -3.70
N TYR A 37 -1.34 1.45 -2.85
CA TYR A 37 -2.48 0.56 -2.64
C TYR A 37 -3.41 1.10 -1.56
N TYR A 38 -4.69 0.97 -1.84
CA TYR A 38 -5.79 1.25 -0.94
C TYR A 38 -6.59 -0.02 -0.69
N THR A 39 -7.33 -0.06 0.42
CA THR A 39 -8.19 -1.21 0.77
C THR A 39 -9.59 -0.73 1.12
N LYS A 40 -10.61 -1.47 0.67
CA LYS A 40 -12.02 -1.17 0.90
C LYS A 40 -12.30 -1.05 2.41
N GLY A 41 -12.96 0.05 2.79
CA GLY A 41 -13.28 0.35 4.19
C GLY A 41 -12.15 1.02 4.99
N GLU A 42 -10.94 1.10 4.44
CA GLU A 42 -9.82 1.79 5.08
C GLU A 42 -9.83 3.27 4.71
N ARG A 43 -10.22 4.12 5.66
CA ARG A 43 -10.39 5.55 5.47
C ARG A 43 -9.83 6.32 6.65
N PHE A 44 -9.32 7.51 6.39
CA PHE A 44 -9.01 8.50 7.42
C PHE A 44 -9.99 9.67 7.33
N LYS A 45 -10.08 10.45 8.40
CA LYS A 45 -10.85 11.70 8.43
C LYS A 45 -9.83 12.82 8.55
N THR A 46 -9.93 13.83 7.71
CA THR A 46 -9.18 15.08 7.88
C THR A 46 -9.87 15.93 8.94
N LEU A 47 -9.11 16.42 9.93
CA LEU A 47 -9.61 17.38 10.92
C LEU A 47 -9.63 18.83 10.41
N LEU A 48 -9.27 19.06 9.14
CA LEU A 48 -8.86 20.38 8.65
C LEU A 48 -9.99 21.32 8.23
N ASP A 49 -11.26 20.95 8.33
CA ASP A 49 -12.38 21.91 8.20
C ASP A 49 -13.67 21.33 8.83
N ASP A 50 -14.62 22.21 9.17
CA ASP A 50 -15.94 21.89 9.75
C ASP A 50 -16.77 20.89 8.93
N ASN A 51 -16.30 20.56 7.71
CA ASN A 51 -16.83 19.52 6.86
C ASN A 51 -15.94 18.27 6.94
N ARG A 52 -16.34 17.28 7.75
CA ARG A 52 -15.62 16.01 7.93
C ARG A 52 -15.48 15.23 6.61
N ARG A 53 -14.45 15.52 5.84
CA ARG A 53 -14.10 14.74 4.64
C ARG A 53 -13.46 13.43 5.07
N SER A 54 -14.02 12.33 4.60
CA SER A 54 -13.42 11.01 4.74
C SER A 54 -12.76 10.63 3.43
N SER A 55 -11.47 10.32 3.47
CA SER A 55 -10.70 9.92 2.30
C SER A 55 -10.16 8.50 2.48
N PRO A 56 -9.99 7.71 1.41
CA PRO A 56 -9.30 6.43 1.49
C PRO A 56 -7.90 6.63 2.05
N ARG A 57 -7.47 5.78 2.98
CA ARG A 57 -6.09 5.82 3.46
C ARG A 57 -5.20 4.91 2.62
N ILE A 58 -3.96 5.34 2.40
CA ILE A 58 -2.93 4.50 1.79
C ILE A 58 -2.65 3.33 2.74
N THR A 59 -2.71 2.11 2.20
CA THR A 59 -2.45 0.87 2.95
C THR A 59 -1.11 0.25 2.58
N ARG A 60 -0.51 0.66 1.45
CA ARG A 60 0.84 0.30 1.05
C ARG A 60 1.38 1.28 0.02
N VAL A 61 2.68 1.55 0.12
CA VAL A 61 3.47 2.20 -0.94
C VAL A 61 4.44 1.17 -1.49
N GLY A 62 4.73 1.20 -2.78
CA GLY A 62 5.82 0.39 -3.30
C GLY A 62 6.33 0.82 -4.66
N ILE A 63 7.45 0.21 -5.03
CA ILE A 63 8.18 0.46 -6.27
C ILE A 63 8.59 -0.86 -6.93
N ALA A 64 9.11 -0.77 -8.15
CA ALA A 64 10.02 -1.77 -8.70
C ALA A 64 11.47 -1.45 -8.28
N THR A 65 12.27 -2.49 -8.06
CA THR A 65 13.66 -2.34 -7.58
C THR A 65 14.69 -2.16 -8.70
N ALA A 66 14.27 -2.29 -9.95
CA ALA A 66 15.11 -2.14 -11.13
C ALA A 66 14.35 -1.27 -12.14
N ASP A 67 15.09 -0.52 -12.94
CA ASP A 67 14.52 0.34 -13.98
C ASP A 67 13.67 -0.46 -14.97
N GLY A 68 12.58 0.14 -15.45
CA GLY A 68 11.71 -0.46 -16.47
C GLY A 68 10.82 -1.60 -15.99
N ASN A 69 10.84 -1.92 -14.69
CA ASN A 69 10.24 -3.15 -14.19
C ASN A 69 8.95 -2.93 -13.38
N LEU A 70 8.39 -1.71 -13.38
CA LEU A 70 7.14 -1.43 -12.67
C LEU A 70 5.96 -2.27 -13.20
N PRO A 71 5.73 -2.44 -14.52
CA PRO A 71 4.62 -3.25 -15.01
C PRO A 71 4.67 -4.70 -14.52
N GLU A 72 5.82 -5.36 -14.64
CA GLU A 72 6.00 -6.75 -14.20
C GLU A 72 5.90 -6.88 -12.68
N ARG A 73 6.34 -5.85 -11.93
CA ARG A 73 6.16 -5.81 -10.47
C ARG A 73 4.69 -5.77 -10.08
N ILE A 74 3.87 -4.95 -10.72
CA ILE A 74 2.42 -4.92 -10.49
C ILE A 74 1.79 -6.24 -10.91
N LYS A 75 2.13 -6.76 -12.10
CA LYS A 75 1.66 -8.06 -12.60
C LYS A 75 1.90 -9.18 -11.59
N THR A 76 3.08 -9.23 -11.00
CA THR A 76 3.47 -10.19 -9.97
C THR A 76 2.55 -10.13 -8.74
N HIS A 77 2.02 -8.96 -8.37
CA HIS A 77 1.04 -8.86 -7.28
C HIS A 77 -0.27 -9.59 -7.57
N TYR A 78 -0.70 -9.66 -8.84
CA TYR A 78 -1.97 -10.26 -9.24
C TYR A 78 -1.84 -11.71 -9.74
N ARG A 79 -0.75 -12.02 -10.44
CA ARG A 79 -0.60 -13.23 -11.25
C ARG A 79 0.43 -14.24 -10.74
N ALA A 80 1.41 -13.83 -9.92
CA ALA A 80 2.54 -14.69 -9.58
C ALA A 80 2.43 -15.39 -8.21
N TYR A 81 2.93 -16.63 -8.17
CA TYR A 81 3.02 -17.46 -6.97
C TYR A 81 4.36 -17.17 -6.24
N GLY A 82 4.29 -16.72 -4.99
CA GLY A 82 5.45 -16.69 -4.07
C GLY A 82 6.58 -15.69 -4.36
N SER A 83 6.53 -14.90 -5.44
CA SER A 83 7.53 -13.87 -5.74
C SER A 83 7.24 -12.50 -5.11
N SER A 84 6.09 -12.38 -4.42
CA SER A 84 5.62 -11.12 -3.86
C SER A 84 5.49 -11.17 -2.34
N ILE A 85 6.37 -10.46 -1.63
CA ILE A 85 6.27 -10.31 -0.18
C ILE A 85 4.92 -9.70 0.28
N PHE A 86 4.29 -8.89 -0.58
CA PHE A 86 2.97 -8.36 -0.29
C PHE A 86 1.90 -9.45 -0.29
N ARG A 87 1.95 -10.39 -1.25
CA ARG A 87 1.06 -11.56 -1.30
C ARG A 87 1.30 -12.46 -0.09
N ASP A 88 2.56 -12.68 0.28
CA ASP A 88 2.91 -13.42 1.50
C ASP A 88 2.30 -12.78 2.76
N HIS A 89 2.33 -11.44 2.83
CA HIS A 89 1.72 -10.71 3.95
C HIS A 89 0.21 -10.94 4.03
N ILE A 90 -0.48 -10.85 2.90
CA ILE A 90 -1.92 -11.13 2.80
C ILE A 90 -2.20 -12.60 3.17
N GLU A 91 -1.40 -13.55 2.68
CA GLU A 91 -1.58 -14.97 2.93
C GLU A 91 -1.56 -15.30 4.43
N ARG A 92 -0.57 -14.83 5.19
CA ARG A 92 -0.53 -15.18 6.63
C ARG A 92 -1.66 -14.50 7.39
N ALA A 93 -2.04 -13.28 7.03
CA ALA A 93 -3.18 -12.60 7.64
C ALA A 93 -4.49 -13.35 7.34
N LEU A 94 -4.70 -13.82 6.11
CA LEU A 94 -5.82 -14.68 5.73
C LEU A 94 -5.81 -15.97 6.53
N LYS A 95 -4.70 -16.71 6.55
CA LYS A 95 -4.56 -17.97 7.30
C LYS A 95 -4.89 -17.80 8.78
N LYS A 96 -4.44 -16.72 9.42
CA LYS A 96 -4.76 -16.43 10.83
C LYS A 96 -6.25 -16.13 11.01
N ARG A 97 -6.83 -15.28 10.17
CA ARG A 97 -8.28 -14.96 10.22
C ARG A 97 -9.12 -16.22 10.03
N TYR A 98 -8.76 -17.07 9.08
CA TYR A 98 -9.43 -18.34 8.82
C TYR A 98 -9.35 -19.29 10.01
N LYS A 99 -8.16 -19.47 10.60
CA LYS A 99 -7.97 -20.31 11.80
C LYS A 99 -8.88 -19.88 12.94
N ILE A 100 -8.98 -18.58 13.19
CA ILE A 100 -9.79 -18.04 14.29
C ILE A 100 -11.29 -18.14 14.00
N ARG A 101 -11.71 -17.91 12.74
CA ARG A 101 -13.13 -17.95 12.37
C ARG A 101 -13.72 -19.35 12.29
N LEU A 102 -12.95 -20.31 11.79
CA LEU A 102 -13.42 -21.68 11.53
C LEU A 102 -12.99 -22.69 12.58
N ASP A 103 -12.27 -22.25 13.61
CA ASP A 103 -11.64 -23.10 14.64
C ASP A 103 -10.94 -24.35 14.08
N THR A 104 -10.34 -24.21 12.90
CA THR A 104 -9.71 -25.31 12.15
C THR A 104 -8.36 -24.87 11.58
N GLN A 105 -7.40 -25.80 11.54
CA GLN A 105 -6.09 -25.48 10.96
C GLN A 105 -6.20 -25.31 9.43
N PRO A 106 -5.63 -24.23 8.86
CA PRO A 106 -5.62 -23.99 7.41
C PRO A 106 -4.83 -25.04 6.60
N LYS A 107 -4.10 -25.95 7.26
CA LYS A 107 -3.25 -26.99 6.66
C LYS A 107 -4.00 -27.96 5.73
N ARG A 108 -5.33 -28.00 5.75
CA ARG A 108 -6.14 -28.83 4.84
C ARG A 108 -6.31 -28.24 3.43
N ARG A 109 -5.87 -27.01 3.17
CA ARG A 109 -5.99 -26.34 1.86
C ARG A 109 -4.67 -26.35 1.09
N SER A 110 -4.73 -26.57 -0.22
CA SER A 110 -3.56 -26.54 -1.11
C SER A 110 -2.99 -25.12 -1.23
N ALA A 111 -1.73 -25.02 -1.68
CA ALA A 111 -1.10 -23.75 -2.01
C ALA A 111 -1.91 -22.98 -3.07
N ASP A 112 -2.39 -23.66 -4.11
CA ASP A 112 -3.19 -23.05 -5.18
C ASP A 112 -4.48 -22.42 -4.67
N TRP A 113 -5.15 -23.07 -3.72
CA TRP A 113 -6.36 -22.52 -3.11
C TRP A 113 -6.06 -21.20 -2.39
N TRP A 114 -4.96 -21.12 -1.62
CA TRP A 114 -4.56 -19.88 -0.97
C TRP A 114 -4.21 -18.78 -1.97
N GLN A 115 -3.58 -19.13 -3.09
CA GLN A 115 -3.21 -18.17 -4.12
C GLN A 115 -4.45 -17.59 -4.82
N GLY A 116 -5.47 -18.42 -5.06
CA GLY A 116 -6.79 -17.97 -5.49
C GLY A 116 -7.44 -17.01 -4.49
N GLU A 117 -7.39 -17.30 -3.20
CA GLU A 117 -7.95 -16.42 -2.16
C GLU A 117 -7.19 -15.09 -2.01
N ILE A 118 -5.88 -15.09 -2.20
CA ILE A 118 -5.06 -13.86 -2.21
C ILE A 118 -5.42 -12.98 -3.41
N THR A 119 -5.46 -13.57 -4.61
CA THR A 119 -5.84 -12.84 -5.83
C THR A 119 -7.26 -12.29 -5.72
N LYS A 120 -8.21 -13.11 -5.26
CA LYS A 120 -9.58 -12.67 -4.96
C LYS A 120 -9.62 -11.52 -3.94
N TYR A 121 -8.81 -11.59 -2.89
CA TYR A 121 -8.73 -10.49 -1.92
C TYR A 121 -8.27 -9.19 -2.58
N LEU A 122 -7.20 -9.23 -3.38
CA LEU A 122 -6.66 -8.08 -4.09
C LEU A 122 -7.69 -7.48 -5.06
N GLU A 123 -8.26 -8.29 -5.94
CA GLU A 123 -9.22 -7.82 -6.96
C GLU A 123 -10.52 -7.26 -6.36
N GLN A 124 -11.00 -7.83 -5.25
CA GLN A 124 -12.30 -7.43 -4.67
C GLN A 124 -12.19 -6.33 -3.61
N ASN A 125 -11.03 -6.17 -2.98
CA ASN A 125 -10.88 -5.28 -1.82
C ASN A 125 -9.82 -4.22 -2.03
N CYS A 126 -8.91 -4.38 -2.98
CA CYS A 126 -7.84 -3.43 -3.21
C CYS A 126 -8.03 -2.68 -4.53
N TRP A 127 -7.45 -1.50 -4.57
CA TRP A 127 -7.21 -0.73 -5.79
C TRP A 127 -5.92 0.05 -5.57
N PHE A 128 -5.35 0.58 -6.64
CA PHE A 128 -4.10 1.32 -6.54
C PHE A 128 -4.06 2.51 -7.50
N LYS A 129 -3.16 3.43 -7.19
CA LYS A 129 -2.78 4.58 -8.02
C LYS A 129 -1.30 4.47 -8.34
N VAL A 130 -0.87 5.08 -9.45
CA VAL A 130 0.53 5.07 -9.90
C VAL A 130 0.98 6.51 -10.16
N VAL A 131 2.25 6.77 -9.84
CA VAL A 131 2.97 8.02 -10.09
C VAL A 131 4.24 7.64 -10.84
N GLU A 132 4.43 8.20 -12.04
CA GLU A 132 5.65 8.02 -12.83
C GLU A 132 6.86 8.69 -12.17
N THR A 133 8.04 8.09 -12.32
CA THR A 133 9.33 8.66 -11.91
C THR A 133 10.38 8.43 -13.01
N GLY A 134 11.46 9.20 -13.02
CA GLY A 134 12.51 9.07 -14.02
C GLY A 134 13.37 7.81 -13.87
N SER A 135 13.53 7.29 -12.64
CA SER A 135 14.31 6.08 -12.38
C SER A 135 13.84 5.30 -11.15
N ALA A 136 14.34 4.07 -11.00
CA ALA A 136 14.17 3.25 -9.80
C ALA A 136 14.81 3.87 -8.56
N ASP A 137 15.93 4.57 -8.70
CA ASP A 137 16.58 5.30 -7.59
C ASP A 137 15.74 6.48 -7.13
N GLU A 138 15.15 7.22 -8.07
CA GLU A 138 14.22 8.30 -7.76
C GLU A 138 12.97 7.74 -7.06
N ALA A 139 12.37 6.68 -7.60
CA ALA A 139 11.24 5.99 -6.98
C ALA A 139 11.58 5.51 -5.57
N ASN A 140 12.78 4.97 -5.36
CA ASN A 140 13.27 4.51 -4.07
C ASN A 140 13.39 5.65 -3.06
N SER A 141 13.94 6.79 -3.46
CA SER A 141 14.00 7.99 -2.62
C SER A 141 12.61 8.47 -2.23
N TRP A 142 11.67 8.53 -3.19
CA TRP A 142 10.29 8.90 -2.89
C TRP A 142 9.61 7.90 -1.95
N GLU A 143 9.74 6.59 -2.19
CA GLU A 143 9.15 5.55 -1.32
C GLU A 143 9.63 5.68 0.12
N THR A 144 10.93 5.94 0.33
CA THR A 144 11.50 6.12 1.68
C THR A 144 10.86 7.31 2.38
N SER A 145 10.87 8.50 1.77
CA SER A 145 10.31 9.70 2.40
C SER A 145 8.78 9.59 2.62
N LEU A 146 8.06 8.97 1.67
CA LEU A 146 6.62 8.71 1.78
C LEU A 146 6.32 7.76 2.96
N LEU A 147 7.06 6.66 3.10
CA LEU A 147 6.85 5.70 4.18
C LEU A 147 7.20 6.30 5.55
N ALA A 148 8.29 7.07 5.63
CA ALA A 148 8.65 7.81 6.84
C ALA A 148 7.48 8.71 7.29
N THR A 149 6.79 9.37 6.36
CA THR A 149 5.67 10.28 6.66
C THR A 149 4.35 9.59 6.93
N LEU A 150 4.03 8.53 6.18
CA LEU A 150 2.71 7.87 6.24
C LEU A 150 2.59 6.90 7.42
N ALA A 151 3.65 6.14 7.72
CA ALA A 151 3.57 5.04 8.69
C ALA A 151 3.27 5.48 10.14
N PRO A 152 3.81 6.61 10.67
CA PRO A 152 3.54 7.03 12.04
C PRO A 152 2.07 7.34 12.35
N TYR A 153 1.27 7.69 11.33
CA TYR A 153 -0.15 8.06 11.50
C TYR A 153 -1.13 6.98 11.04
N SER A 154 -0.72 6.10 10.12
CA SER A 154 -1.62 5.16 9.44
C SER A 154 -2.37 4.21 10.37
N TYR A 155 -1.76 3.80 11.49
CA TYR A 155 -2.40 2.91 12.46
C TYR A 155 -3.68 3.49 13.07
N GLN A 156 -3.70 4.81 13.32
CA GLN A 156 -4.82 5.51 13.98
C GLN A 156 -6.11 5.44 13.14
N PHE A 157 -5.97 5.17 11.83
CA PHE A 157 -7.08 5.10 10.88
C PHE A 157 -7.40 3.67 10.42
N CYS A 158 -6.77 2.66 11.00
CA CYS A 158 -7.06 1.27 10.67
C CYS A 158 -8.46 0.88 11.14
N SER A 159 -9.33 0.45 10.22
CA SER A 159 -10.65 -0.04 10.62
C SER A 159 -10.52 -1.33 11.44
N SER A 160 -11.52 -1.66 12.25
CA SER A 160 -11.57 -2.95 12.96
C SER A 160 -11.66 -4.15 12.01
N SER A 161 -12.12 -3.93 10.78
CA SER A 161 -12.28 -4.95 9.75
C SER A 161 -11.04 -5.16 8.87
N TRP A 162 -10.02 -4.31 9.00
CA TRP A 162 -8.82 -4.38 8.17
C TRP A 162 -8.11 -5.73 8.30
N LEU A 163 -7.82 -6.39 7.17
CA LEU A 163 -7.16 -7.70 7.18
C LEU A 163 -5.79 -7.66 7.88
N GLY A 164 -5.05 -6.56 7.77
CA GLY A 164 -3.73 -6.40 8.38
C GLY A 164 -3.70 -6.56 9.90
N ARG A 165 -4.84 -6.38 10.60
CA ARG A 165 -4.95 -6.66 12.05
C ARG A 165 -4.69 -8.12 12.41
N TRP A 166 -4.95 -9.04 11.48
CA TRP A 166 -4.68 -10.47 11.66
C TRP A 166 -3.20 -10.83 11.44
N TRP A 167 -2.33 -9.87 11.15
CA TRP A 167 -0.89 -10.12 11.04
C TRP A 167 -0.18 -10.29 12.39
N LYS A 168 -0.76 -9.77 13.48
CA LYS A 168 -0.21 -9.82 14.84
C LYS A 168 0.22 -11.25 15.23
N GLY A 169 1.37 -11.44 15.87
CA GLY A 169 1.85 -12.73 16.38
C GLY A 169 2.26 -13.75 15.30
N THR A 170 2.57 -13.31 14.07
CA THR A 170 3.05 -14.21 13.01
C THR A 170 4.58 -14.36 13.01
N LYS A 171 5.33 -13.25 12.97
CA LYS A 171 6.80 -13.14 13.15
C LYS A 171 7.23 -11.73 13.57
N SER A 172 6.43 -10.72 13.25
CA SER A 172 6.62 -9.32 13.60
C SER A 172 5.25 -8.65 13.57
N ASP A 173 4.97 -7.75 14.52
CA ASP A 173 3.68 -7.05 14.62
C ASP A 173 3.62 -5.78 13.76
N ARG A 174 4.70 -5.46 13.03
CA ARG A 174 4.89 -4.20 12.28
C ARG A 174 3.72 -3.83 11.36
N ILE A 175 3.16 -4.76 10.59
CA ILE A 175 2.02 -4.46 9.71
C ILE A 175 0.82 -3.98 10.52
N SER A 176 0.51 -4.69 11.61
CA SER A 176 -0.58 -4.33 12.50
C SER A 176 -0.28 -3.09 13.35
N GLU A 177 0.98 -2.83 13.68
CA GLU A 177 1.43 -1.68 14.48
C GLU A 177 1.45 -0.37 13.69
N TYR A 178 1.90 -0.40 12.43
CA TYR A 178 1.97 0.79 11.57
C TYR A 178 0.72 1.00 10.74
N GLY A 179 -0.13 -0.02 10.61
CA GLY A 179 -1.33 0.09 9.79
C GLY A 179 -1.05 0.05 8.28
N MET A 180 0.12 -0.44 7.86
CA MET A 180 0.51 -0.52 6.45
C MET A 180 1.05 -1.92 6.12
N TRP A 181 0.91 -2.37 4.87
CA TRP A 181 1.49 -3.63 4.40
C TRP A 181 3.00 -3.57 4.12
N ASN A 182 3.64 -2.44 4.45
CA ASN A 182 5.09 -2.26 4.43
C ASN A 182 5.69 -2.77 5.75
N ILE A 183 6.89 -3.35 5.70
CA ILE A 183 7.67 -3.75 6.88
C ILE A 183 9.06 -3.09 6.87
N GLN A 184 9.66 -2.99 5.69
CA GLN A 184 10.94 -2.33 5.44
C GLN A 184 10.73 -0.81 5.29
N LYS A 185 11.82 -0.05 5.46
CA LYS A 185 11.91 1.42 5.29
C LYS A 185 11.08 2.30 6.23
N ILE A 186 10.10 1.75 6.95
CA ILE A 186 9.26 2.49 7.91
C ILE A 186 10.07 3.15 9.05
N LEU A 187 11.28 2.67 9.34
CA LEU A 187 12.15 3.19 10.41
C LEU A 187 13.29 4.09 9.90
N GLN A 188 13.33 4.39 8.60
CA GLN A 188 14.34 5.28 8.01
C GLN A 188 13.81 6.72 8.09
N PHE A 189 13.82 7.26 9.30
CA PHE A 189 13.23 8.57 9.61
C PHE A 189 14.10 9.77 9.18
N ASP A 190 15.32 9.52 8.70
CA ASP A 190 16.30 10.58 8.41
C ASP A 190 16.03 11.32 7.09
N GLU A 191 15.01 10.91 6.32
CA GLU A 191 14.57 11.57 5.07
C GLU A 191 13.17 12.17 5.24
N GLU A 192 13.10 13.29 5.98
CA GLU A 192 11.83 13.97 6.24
C GLU A 192 11.20 14.53 4.95
N PHE A 193 9.86 14.38 4.82
CA PHE A 193 9.07 15.10 3.82
C PHE A 193 8.81 16.51 4.37
N ASP A 194 9.79 17.40 4.20
CA ASP A 194 9.61 18.82 4.48
C ASP A 194 8.69 19.49 3.43
N ASP A 195 8.40 20.77 3.62
CA ASP A 195 7.51 21.51 2.70
C ASP A 195 8.06 21.56 1.26
N SER A 196 9.39 21.57 1.10
CA SER A 196 10.06 21.56 -0.20
C SER A 196 9.86 20.22 -0.93
N ARG A 197 10.03 19.11 -0.20
CA ARG A 197 9.80 17.75 -0.69
C ARG A 197 8.33 17.54 -1.04
N LEU A 198 7.42 18.09 -0.24
CA LEU A 198 5.98 18.07 -0.52
C LEU A 198 5.62 18.83 -1.80
N SER A 199 6.19 20.02 -1.99
CA SER A 199 6.01 20.78 -3.24
C SER A 199 6.54 20.00 -4.44
N SER A 200 7.75 19.47 -4.33
CA SER A 200 8.38 18.68 -5.40
C SER A 200 7.55 17.45 -5.77
N PHE A 201 6.95 16.77 -4.80
CA PHE A 201 6.07 15.64 -5.04
C PHE A 201 4.75 16.04 -5.73
N ASN A 202 4.20 17.18 -5.35
CA ASN A 202 3.02 17.73 -6.03
C ASN A 202 3.32 18.15 -7.48
N ASP A 203 4.50 18.71 -7.72
CA ASP A 203 4.95 19.08 -9.07
C ASP A 203 5.20 17.82 -9.93
N LEU A 204 5.77 16.76 -9.36
CA LEU A 204 5.91 15.45 -10.04
C LEU A 204 4.56 14.93 -10.53
N ILE A 205 3.48 15.11 -9.75
CA ILE A 205 2.14 14.64 -10.09
C ILE A 205 1.44 15.54 -11.10
N ARG A 206 1.68 16.85 -11.06
CA ARG A 206 1.08 17.82 -12.00
C ARG A 206 1.67 17.76 -13.40
N ASN A 207 2.89 17.24 -13.54
CA ASN A 207 3.61 17.14 -14.80
C ASN A 207 3.38 15.80 -15.53
N GLN A 208 2.41 14.99 -15.08
CA GLN A 208 1.99 13.72 -15.69
C GLN A 208 0.78 13.90 -16.61
#